data_AF-A0A3P7FSC2-F1
#
_entry.id   AF-A0A3P7FSC2-F1
#
_cell.length_a   1.000
_cell.length_b   1.000
_cell.length_c   1.000
_cell.angle_alpha   90.00
_cell.angle_beta   90.00
_cell.angle_gamma   90.00
#
_symmetry.space_group_name_H-M   'P 1'
#
loop_
_entity.id
_entity.type
_entity.pdbx_description
1 polymer ?
#
loop_
_entity_poly.entity_id
_entity_poly.type
_entity_poly.pdbx_seq_one_letter_code
_entity_poly.pdbx_strand_id
1 'polypeptide(L)'
;MENYFLGIFTCEAILKIVALGFVLQSGAYLRNVWNLLDFTVVITGYITVFAQTGTGIDLRTLRAVRVLRPLKLVSGIPSLQVVLKSLIKAMAPLLQIGLLVLFGIVVLAIVGLEFYGGGFHLTCFDEQNPQELPNSIPTVARLVPCVITNDTHTHGKGVPPGAFVCPTGYVCKGYWEGPNFGITSFDNIGYSMLTVFQCITMEGWTDIMSSVSSLTFSLSQSSSALSSTPPHSHYSSMPLQTDFAFGNRFNFYYFLTLIVVGSFFMLNLVLGVLSG
;
A
#
# COMPACT_ATOMS: atom_id res chain seq x y z
N MET A 1 -29.35 19.62 -20.77
CA MET A 1 -29.86 18.81 -19.64
C MET A 1 -29.13 19.14 -18.34
N GLU A 2 -27.80 18.95 -18.25
CA GLU A 2 -27.04 19.18 -16.99
C GLU A 2 -27.21 20.61 -16.42
N ASN A 3 -27.17 21.65 -17.25
CA ASN A 3 -27.33 23.04 -16.79
C ASN A 3 -28.73 23.33 -16.24
N TYR A 4 -29.77 22.64 -16.72
CA TYR A 4 -31.13 22.77 -16.19
C TYR A 4 -31.24 22.16 -14.79
N PHE A 5 -30.68 20.96 -14.59
CA PHE A 5 -30.61 20.35 -13.27
C PHE A 5 -29.81 21.22 -12.29
N LEU A 6 -28.67 21.78 -12.73
CA LEU A 6 -27.87 22.72 -11.93
C LEU A 6 -28.69 23.96 -11.53
N GLY A 7 -29.43 24.55 -12.46
CA GLY A 7 -30.30 25.70 -12.19
C GLY A 7 -31.37 25.40 -11.13
N ILE A 8 -32.06 24.27 -11.24
CA ILE A 8 -33.06 23.83 -10.26
C ILE A 8 -32.43 23.65 -8.87
N PHE A 9 -31.24 23.03 -8.80
CA PHE A 9 -30.54 22.81 -7.53
C PHE A 9 -30.01 24.10 -6.92
N THR A 10 -29.62 25.06 -7.75
CA THR A 10 -29.21 26.39 -7.30
C THR A 10 -30.39 27.13 -6.68
N CYS A 11 -31.57 27.07 -7.32
CA CYS A 11 -32.80 27.62 -6.74
C CYS A 11 -33.18 26.92 -5.42
N GLU A 12 -33.11 25.60 -5.36
CA GLU A 12 -33.38 24.82 -4.14
C GLU A 12 -32.42 25.22 -2.99
N ALA A 13 -31.12 25.36 -3.29
CA ALA A 13 -30.12 25.77 -2.32
C ALA A 13 -30.34 27.21 -1.83
N ILE A 14 -30.62 28.15 -2.73
CA ILE A 14 -30.91 29.56 -2.38
C ILE A 14 -32.16 29.65 -1.51
N LEU A 15 -33.24 28.93 -1.87
CA LEU A 15 -34.46 28.90 -1.06
C LEU A 15 -34.21 28.38 0.35
N LYS A 16 -33.44 27.29 0.49
CA LYS A 16 -33.07 26.75 1.80
C LYS A 16 -32.18 27.72 2.60
N ILE A 17 -31.27 28.44 1.94
CA ILE A 17 -30.39 29.44 2.58
C ILE A 17 -31.21 30.63 3.14
N VAL A 18 -32.17 31.14 2.36
CA VAL A 18 -33.01 32.27 2.80
C VAL A 18 -33.97 31.84 3.90
N ALA A 19 -34.53 30.64 3.83
CA ALA A 19 -35.50 30.14 4.82
C ALA A 19 -34.86 29.76 6.17
N LEU A 20 -33.63 29.21 6.17
CA LEU A 20 -32.96 28.68 7.37
C LEU A 20 -31.92 29.66 7.96
N GLY A 21 -31.59 30.74 7.25
CA GLY A 21 -30.51 31.66 7.59
C GLY A 21 -29.12 31.10 7.25
N PHE A 22 -28.18 31.99 6.92
CA PHE A 22 -26.87 31.60 6.38
C PHE A 22 -25.94 31.00 7.46
N VAL A 23 -25.72 31.69 8.60
CA VAL A 23 -24.70 31.28 9.61
C VAL A 23 -25.13 31.48 11.08
N LEU A 24 -25.93 32.51 11.41
CA LEU A 24 -26.01 33.03 12.80
C LEU A 24 -27.17 32.51 13.68
N GLN A 25 -28.08 31.66 13.19
CA GLN A 25 -29.15 31.05 14.00
C GLN A 25 -28.90 29.54 14.23
N SER A 26 -29.42 29.00 15.34
CA SER A 26 -29.25 27.60 15.78
C SER A 26 -29.77 26.53 14.79
N GLY A 27 -30.45 26.94 13.71
CA GLY A 27 -30.90 26.12 12.58
C GLY A 27 -30.23 26.43 11.23
N ALA A 28 -29.09 27.14 11.23
CA ALA A 28 -28.41 27.63 10.05
C ALA A 28 -28.11 26.54 9.00
N TYR A 29 -28.24 26.92 7.72
CA TYR A 29 -28.10 26.05 6.56
C TYR A 29 -26.80 25.21 6.56
N LEU A 30 -25.68 25.80 6.94
CA LEU A 30 -24.35 25.15 6.92
C LEU A 30 -24.12 24.14 8.04
N ARG A 31 -24.93 24.12 9.11
CA ARG A 31 -24.77 23.16 10.21
C ARG A 31 -25.35 21.78 9.91
N ASN A 32 -26.18 21.67 8.86
CA ASN A 32 -26.75 20.41 8.40
C ASN A 32 -25.84 19.81 7.30
N VAL A 33 -25.21 18.67 7.60
CA VAL A 33 -24.31 17.94 6.68
C VAL A 33 -24.98 17.64 5.33
N TRP A 34 -26.28 17.40 5.31
CA TRP A 34 -27.02 17.09 4.07
C TRP A 34 -27.23 18.31 3.20
N ASN A 35 -27.46 19.47 3.81
CA ASN A 35 -27.55 20.74 3.10
C ASN A 35 -26.16 21.20 2.61
N LEU A 36 -25.10 20.92 3.38
CA LEU A 36 -23.71 21.17 2.97
C LEU A 36 -23.31 20.30 1.77
N LEU A 37 -23.77 19.04 1.72
CA LEU A 37 -23.58 18.16 0.57
C LEU A 37 -24.31 18.69 -0.67
N ASP A 38 -25.57 19.10 -0.53
CA ASP A 38 -26.34 19.74 -1.62
C ASP A 38 -25.63 20.97 -2.17
N PHE A 39 -25.11 21.84 -1.29
CA PHE A 39 -24.35 23.03 -1.67
C PHE A 39 -23.03 22.70 -2.38
N THR A 40 -22.31 21.67 -1.92
CA THR A 40 -21.06 21.19 -2.56
C THR A 40 -21.33 20.67 -3.97
N VAL A 41 -22.45 19.98 -4.20
CA VAL A 41 -22.86 19.52 -5.54
C VAL A 41 -23.16 20.69 -6.48
N VAL A 42 -23.77 21.77 -5.98
CA VAL A 42 -24.01 23.00 -6.77
C VAL A 42 -22.69 23.68 -7.13
N ILE A 43 -21.78 23.87 -6.16
CA ILE A 43 -20.46 24.49 -6.42
C ILE A 43 -19.66 23.69 -7.44
N THR A 44 -19.56 22.37 -7.23
CA THR A 44 -18.82 21.49 -8.15
C THR A 44 -19.45 21.47 -9.55
N GLY A 45 -20.77 21.60 -9.65
CA GLY A 45 -21.47 21.81 -10.92
C GLY A 45 -21.07 23.10 -11.63
N TYR A 46 -21.03 24.24 -10.93
CA TYR A 46 -20.58 25.51 -11.52
C TYR A 46 -19.11 25.51 -11.92
N ILE A 47 -18.23 24.90 -11.11
CA ILE A 47 -16.81 24.71 -11.46
C ILE A 47 -16.68 23.96 -12.79
N THR A 48 -17.49 22.92 -13.01
CA THR A 48 -17.43 22.16 -14.27
C THR A 48 -17.90 22.96 -15.49
N VAL A 49 -18.87 23.86 -15.35
CA VAL A 49 -19.35 24.71 -16.45
C VAL A 49 -18.36 25.84 -16.74
N PHE A 50 -17.80 26.46 -15.69
CA PHE A 50 -16.82 27.53 -15.82
C PHE A 50 -15.51 27.03 -16.44
N ALA A 51 -15.03 25.87 -16.00
CA ALA A 51 -13.79 25.28 -16.51
C ALA A 51 -13.87 24.90 -18.00
N GLN A 52 -15.07 24.56 -18.51
CA GLN A 52 -15.31 24.30 -19.93
C GLN A 52 -15.22 25.56 -20.81
N THR A 53 -15.25 26.75 -20.22
CA THR A 53 -15.39 28.02 -20.95
C THR A 53 -14.08 28.81 -21.10
N GLY A 54 -12.94 28.37 -20.54
CA GLY A 54 -11.67 29.06 -20.83
C GLY A 54 -10.47 28.85 -19.92
N THR A 55 -10.50 27.92 -18.97
CA THR A 55 -9.31 27.59 -18.16
C THR A 55 -8.75 26.26 -18.61
N GLY A 56 -7.45 26.15 -18.89
CA GLY A 56 -6.75 24.93 -19.32
C GLY A 56 -6.71 23.79 -18.29
N ILE A 57 -7.80 23.60 -17.54
CA ILE A 57 -8.00 22.53 -16.57
C ILE A 57 -8.32 21.25 -17.35
N ASP A 58 -7.60 20.20 -17.02
CA ASP A 58 -7.67 18.91 -17.70
C ASP A 58 -9.09 18.29 -17.62
N LEU A 59 -9.64 17.94 -18.79
CA LEU A 59 -11.03 17.45 -18.94
C LEU A 59 -11.27 16.10 -18.22
N ARG A 60 -10.21 15.40 -17.80
CA ARG A 60 -10.29 14.16 -17.02
C ARG A 60 -10.76 14.40 -15.59
N THR A 61 -10.21 15.39 -14.90
CA THR A 61 -10.57 15.70 -13.51
C THR A 61 -12.01 16.22 -13.41
N LEU A 62 -12.46 17.00 -14.41
CA LEU A 62 -13.83 17.52 -14.48
C LEU A 62 -14.89 16.43 -14.71
N ARG A 63 -14.53 15.29 -15.32
CA ARG A 63 -15.42 14.12 -15.44
C ARG A 63 -15.54 13.38 -14.11
N ALA A 64 -14.45 13.26 -13.35
CA ALA A 64 -14.46 12.63 -12.03
C ALA A 64 -15.39 13.36 -11.05
N VAL A 65 -15.45 14.69 -11.09
CA VAL A 65 -16.34 15.51 -10.25
C VAL A 65 -17.82 15.13 -10.40
N ARG A 66 -18.24 14.63 -11.57
CA ARG A 66 -19.62 14.20 -11.80
C ARG A 66 -19.98 12.93 -11.02
N VAL A 67 -19.00 12.17 -10.53
CA VAL A 67 -19.20 10.98 -9.66
C VAL A 67 -19.78 11.35 -8.28
N LEU A 68 -19.71 12.62 -7.89
CA LEU A 68 -20.31 13.12 -6.65
C LEU A 68 -21.83 13.36 -6.77
N ARG A 69 -22.38 13.46 -7.99
CA ARG A 69 -23.81 13.77 -8.19
C ARG A 69 -24.78 12.71 -7.67
N PRO A 70 -24.49 11.38 -7.77
CA PRO A 70 -25.31 10.34 -7.15
C PRO A 70 -25.46 10.49 -5.63
N LEU A 71 -24.53 11.18 -4.93
CA LEU A 71 -24.66 11.42 -3.48
C LEU A 71 -25.87 12.29 -3.13
N LYS A 72 -26.41 13.07 -4.08
CA LYS A 72 -27.67 13.81 -3.89
C LYS A 72 -28.87 12.88 -3.66
N LEU A 73 -28.82 11.64 -4.15
CA LEU A 73 -29.87 10.66 -3.84
C LEU A 73 -29.94 10.36 -2.33
N VAL A 74 -28.79 10.42 -1.65
CA VAL A 74 -28.71 10.21 -0.21
C VAL A 74 -29.27 11.42 0.55
N SER A 75 -28.99 12.65 0.10
CA SER A 75 -29.56 13.87 0.73
C SER A 75 -31.06 14.05 0.43
N GLY A 76 -31.56 13.57 -0.71
CA GLY A 76 -32.97 13.68 -1.10
C GLY A 76 -33.91 12.68 -0.44
N ILE A 77 -33.42 11.49 -0.04
CA ILE A 77 -34.24 10.42 0.53
C ILE A 77 -33.92 10.26 2.03
N PRO A 78 -34.84 10.64 2.94
CA PRO A 78 -34.58 10.58 4.39
C PRO A 78 -34.30 9.15 4.88
N SER A 79 -34.85 8.12 4.25
CA SER A 79 -34.57 6.72 4.58
C SER A 79 -33.10 6.34 4.39
N LEU A 80 -32.44 6.84 3.33
CA LEU A 80 -31.02 6.58 3.08
C LEU A 80 -30.12 7.34 4.07
N GLN A 81 -30.56 8.53 4.50
CA GLN A 81 -29.84 9.31 5.52
C GLN A 81 -29.77 8.57 6.86
N VAL A 82 -30.86 7.92 7.25
CA VAL A 82 -30.90 7.13 8.50
C VAL A 82 -29.92 5.96 8.40
N VAL A 83 -29.92 5.24 7.27
CA VAL A 83 -28.97 4.14 7.04
C VAL A 83 -27.52 4.62 7.11
N LEU A 84 -27.14 5.69 6.39
CA LEU A 84 -25.76 6.18 6.42
C LEU A 84 -25.35 6.68 7.82
N LYS A 85 -26.24 7.35 8.54
CA LYS A 85 -25.98 7.78 9.92
C LYS A 85 -25.74 6.58 10.83
N SER A 86 -26.50 5.50 10.66
CA SER A 86 -26.30 4.25 11.40
C SER A 86 -24.95 3.62 11.06
N LEU A 87 -24.55 3.59 9.77
CA LEU A 87 -23.24 3.10 9.34
C LEU A 87 -22.09 3.91 9.96
N ILE A 88 -22.14 5.25 9.87
CA ILE A 88 -21.11 6.12 10.43
C ILE A 88 -21.03 5.97 11.95
N LYS A 89 -22.17 5.82 12.64
CA LYS A 89 -22.21 5.60 14.09
C LYS A 89 -21.60 4.24 14.47
N ALA A 90 -21.79 3.21 13.65
CA ALA A 90 -21.16 1.90 13.83
C ALA A 90 -19.65 1.92 13.55
N MET A 91 -19.15 2.82 12.68
CA MET A 91 -17.72 2.96 12.39
C MET A 91 -16.92 3.63 13.51
N ALA A 92 -17.54 4.53 14.29
CA ALA A 92 -16.85 5.25 15.37
C ALA A 92 -16.15 4.34 16.41
N PRO A 93 -16.79 3.28 16.97
CA PRO A 93 -16.11 2.36 17.87
C PRO A 93 -15.03 1.52 17.17
N LEU A 94 -15.22 1.17 15.89
CA LEU A 94 -14.23 0.43 15.10
C LEU A 94 -12.95 1.24 14.87
N LEU A 95 -13.04 2.58 14.83
CA LEU A 95 -11.87 3.46 14.67
C LEU A 95 -10.88 3.31 15.82
N GLN A 96 -11.35 3.10 17.06
CA GLN A 96 -10.46 2.91 18.21
C GLN A 96 -9.61 1.63 18.08
N ILE A 97 -10.25 0.54 17.64
CA ILE A 97 -9.57 -0.73 17.35
C ILE A 97 -8.64 -0.57 16.14
N GLY A 98 -9.11 0.13 15.10
CA GLY A 98 -8.32 0.44 13.91
C GLY A 98 -7.06 1.26 14.21
N LEU A 99 -7.13 2.22 15.15
CA LEU A 99 -5.98 3.00 15.57
C LEU A 99 -4.92 2.15 16.28
N LEU A 100 -5.35 1.20 17.13
CA LEU A 100 -4.45 0.24 17.76
C LEU A 100 -3.73 -0.64 16.71
N VAL A 101 -4.47 -1.09 15.70
CA VAL A 101 -3.92 -1.91 14.61
C VAL A 101 -2.96 -1.11 13.75
N LEU A 102 -3.30 0.14 13.42
CA LEU A 102 -2.40 1.05 12.69
C LEU A 102 -1.08 1.25 13.43
N PHE A 103 -1.12 1.43 14.76
CA PHE A 103 0.09 1.51 15.57
C PHE A 103 0.92 0.22 15.49
N GLY A 104 0.27 -0.95 15.57
CA GLY A 104 0.92 -2.25 15.39
C GLY A 104 1.55 -2.42 13.98
N ILE A 105 0.86 -1.97 12.93
CA ILE A 105 1.37 -1.97 11.55
C ILE A 105 2.65 -1.14 11.46
N VAL A 106 2.67 0.06 12.06
CA VAL A 106 3.86 0.92 12.04
C VAL A 106 5.04 0.24 12.72
N VAL A 107 4.85 -0.36 13.90
CA VAL A 107 5.92 -1.06 14.61
C VAL A 107 6.46 -2.24 13.80
N LEU A 108 5.57 -3.08 13.25
CA LEU A 108 5.97 -4.23 12.44
C LEU A 108 6.62 -3.81 11.11
N ALA A 109 6.18 -2.70 10.52
CA ALA A 109 6.79 -2.14 9.32
C ALA A 109 8.21 -1.62 9.57
N ILE A 110 8.46 -0.97 10.71
CA ILE A 110 9.81 -0.54 11.08
C ILE A 110 10.71 -1.76 11.28
N VAL A 111 10.23 -2.79 11.98
CA VAL A 111 10.97 -4.06 12.11
C VAL A 111 11.29 -4.65 10.73
N GLY A 112 10.28 -4.78 9.85
CA GLY A 112 10.50 -5.31 8.51
C GLY A 112 11.48 -4.48 7.66
N LEU A 113 11.43 -3.15 7.76
CA LEU A 113 12.35 -2.21 7.09
C LEU A 113 13.79 -2.44 7.52
N GLU A 114 14.03 -2.52 8.83
CA GLU A 114 15.38 -2.73 9.40
C GLU A 114 15.98 -4.10 9.03
N PHE A 115 15.15 -5.14 8.91
CA PHE A 115 15.64 -6.50 8.64
C PHE A 115 15.67 -6.88 7.15
N TYR A 116 14.75 -6.37 6.33
CA TYR A 116 14.57 -6.82 4.95
C TYR A 116 14.81 -5.71 3.90
N GLY A 117 15.23 -4.52 4.33
CA GLY A 117 15.50 -3.39 3.44
C GLY A 117 16.58 -3.71 2.40
N GLY A 118 16.29 -3.38 1.13
CA GLY A 118 17.19 -3.57 0.00
C GLY A 118 17.31 -5.00 -0.53
N GLY A 119 16.76 -6.01 0.17
CA GLY A 119 16.87 -7.41 -0.24
C GLY A 119 16.06 -7.75 -1.49
N PHE A 120 14.91 -7.09 -1.68
CA PHE A 120 13.97 -7.41 -2.77
C PHE A 120 14.46 -7.00 -4.16
N HIS A 121 15.58 -6.30 -4.28
CA HIS A 121 16.12 -5.84 -5.57
C HIS A 121 17.04 -6.85 -6.27
N LEU A 122 17.39 -7.94 -5.58
CA LEU A 122 18.28 -8.98 -6.08
C LEU A 122 17.47 -10.06 -6.79
N THR A 123 17.75 -10.35 -8.06
CA THR A 123 17.14 -11.51 -8.74
C THR A 123 18.12 -12.15 -9.72
N CYS A 124 17.72 -13.28 -10.30
CA CYS A 124 18.53 -14.03 -11.24
C CYS A 124 18.39 -13.44 -12.65
N PHE A 125 19.50 -12.99 -13.22
CA PHE A 125 19.61 -12.54 -14.60
C PHE A 125 20.30 -13.60 -15.46
N ASP A 126 19.92 -13.69 -16.74
CA ASP A 126 20.60 -14.57 -17.69
C ASP A 126 22.06 -14.09 -17.89
N GLU A 127 23.01 -15.02 -17.88
CA GLU A 127 24.41 -14.74 -18.13
C GLU A 127 24.66 -14.22 -19.56
N GLN A 128 23.86 -14.67 -20.53
CA GLN A 128 23.98 -14.28 -21.94
C GLN A 128 23.44 -12.86 -22.18
N ASN A 129 22.41 -12.46 -21.44
CA ASN A 129 21.75 -11.17 -21.60
C ASN A 129 21.54 -10.47 -20.24
N PRO A 130 22.61 -10.02 -19.57
CA PRO A 130 22.56 -9.53 -18.20
C PRO A 130 21.90 -8.15 -18.03
N GLN A 131 21.46 -7.51 -19.12
CA GLN A 131 20.85 -6.17 -19.13
C GLN A 131 19.33 -6.22 -19.19
N GLU A 132 18.73 -7.35 -19.60
CA GLU A 132 17.28 -7.50 -19.66
C GLU A 132 16.78 -8.36 -18.51
N LEU A 133 15.70 -7.92 -17.88
CA LEU A 133 15.05 -8.66 -16.80
C LEU A 133 14.30 -9.87 -17.40
N PRO A 134 14.61 -11.11 -16.99
CA PRO A 134 13.89 -12.28 -17.49
C PRO A 134 12.46 -12.31 -16.95
N ASN A 135 11.51 -12.76 -17.79
CA ASN A 135 10.09 -12.86 -17.40
C ASN A 135 9.84 -13.99 -16.38
N SER A 136 10.70 -15.01 -16.35
CA SER A 136 10.62 -16.14 -15.44
C SER A 136 11.98 -16.81 -15.29
N ILE A 137 12.14 -17.58 -14.22
CA ILE A 137 13.37 -18.35 -13.96
C ILE A 137 13.06 -19.82 -14.30
N PRO A 138 13.98 -20.60 -14.89
CA PRO A 138 13.69 -21.98 -15.29
C PRO A 138 13.18 -22.89 -14.16
N THR A 139 13.59 -22.61 -12.92
CA THR A 139 13.19 -23.35 -11.72
C THR A 139 11.90 -22.85 -11.08
N VAL A 140 11.52 -21.59 -11.32
CA VAL A 140 10.33 -20.94 -10.74
C VAL A 140 9.69 -19.99 -11.76
N ALA A 141 8.40 -20.17 -12.03
CA ALA A 141 7.65 -19.40 -13.04
C ALA A 141 7.43 -17.90 -12.69
N ARG A 142 8.15 -17.38 -11.71
CA ARG A 142 8.10 -15.99 -11.24
C ARG A 142 9.51 -15.54 -10.84
N LEU A 143 9.73 -14.23 -10.84
CA LEU A 143 10.96 -13.68 -10.28
C LEU A 143 10.89 -13.79 -8.76
N VAL A 144 12.00 -14.24 -8.17
CA VAL A 144 12.15 -14.36 -6.73
C VAL A 144 13.47 -13.72 -6.30
N PRO A 145 13.56 -13.25 -5.05
CA PRO A 145 14.81 -12.73 -4.56
C PRO A 145 15.88 -13.82 -4.44
N CYS A 146 17.12 -13.52 -4.83
CA CYS A 146 18.25 -14.45 -4.78
C CYS A 146 19.32 -14.01 -3.78
N VAL A 147 20.14 -14.96 -3.34
CA VAL A 147 21.35 -14.71 -2.54
C VAL A 147 22.59 -14.72 -3.43
N ILE A 148 23.54 -13.81 -3.17
CA ILE A 148 24.84 -13.78 -3.86
C ILE A 148 25.75 -14.84 -3.23
N THR A 149 26.17 -15.83 -4.01
CA THR A 149 27.12 -16.87 -3.60
C THR A 149 28.35 -16.85 -4.51
N ASN A 150 29.53 -17.09 -3.93
CA ASN A 150 30.77 -17.22 -4.70
C ASN A 150 30.80 -18.55 -5.49
N ASP A 151 30.15 -19.60 -4.98
CA ASP A 151 29.94 -20.86 -5.69
C ASP A 151 28.59 -20.80 -6.41
N THR A 152 28.60 -20.48 -7.70
CA THR A 152 27.40 -20.11 -8.47
C THR A 152 26.43 -21.26 -8.74
N HIS A 153 26.78 -22.53 -8.49
CA HIS A 153 25.98 -23.67 -8.98
C HIS A 153 25.86 -24.85 -8.04
N THR A 154 26.27 -24.73 -6.78
CA THR A 154 26.11 -25.82 -5.81
C THR A 154 25.39 -25.33 -4.57
N HIS A 155 24.48 -26.16 -4.04
CA HIS A 155 24.02 -26.09 -2.65
C HIS A 155 25.21 -26.42 -1.71
N GLY A 156 26.30 -25.66 -1.83
CA GLY A 156 27.57 -25.85 -1.15
C GLY A 156 27.55 -25.27 0.26
N LYS A 157 28.60 -25.60 1.01
CA LYS A 157 28.81 -25.16 2.41
C LYS A 157 28.85 -23.63 2.49
N GLY A 158 27.77 -23.00 2.94
CA GLY A 158 27.68 -21.54 3.09
C GLY A 158 26.32 -20.95 2.70
N VAL A 159 25.47 -21.71 2.01
CA VAL A 159 24.10 -21.29 1.66
C VAL A 159 23.16 -21.54 2.85
N PRO A 160 22.39 -20.53 3.30
CA PRO A 160 21.43 -20.69 4.38
C PRO A 160 20.29 -21.60 3.95
N PRO A 161 19.78 -22.47 4.84
CA PRO A 161 18.64 -23.30 4.52
C PRO A 161 17.42 -22.42 4.22
N GLY A 162 16.90 -22.54 2.99
CA GLY A 162 15.77 -21.75 2.49
C GLY A 162 16.15 -20.60 1.55
N ALA A 163 17.43 -20.24 1.44
CA ALA A 163 17.88 -19.23 0.49
C ALA A 163 17.75 -19.72 -0.96
N PHE A 164 17.37 -18.83 -1.88
CA PHE A 164 17.23 -19.17 -3.30
C PHE A 164 18.52 -18.89 -4.06
N VAL A 165 19.08 -19.94 -4.66
CA VAL A 165 20.28 -19.89 -5.48
C VAL A 165 19.89 -19.97 -6.96
N CYS A 166 20.48 -19.12 -7.78
CA CYS A 166 20.18 -19.09 -9.22
C CYS A 166 20.60 -20.40 -9.92
N PRO A 167 19.84 -20.86 -10.92
CA PRO A 167 20.21 -22.03 -11.71
C PRO A 167 21.44 -21.78 -12.60
N THR A 168 21.98 -22.85 -13.19
CA THR A 168 23.09 -22.77 -14.16
C THR A 168 22.79 -21.84 -15.33
N GLY A 169 23.73 -20.95 -15.67
CA GLY A 169 23.56 -19.91 -16.69
C GLY A 169 22.82 -18.65 -16.21
N TYR A 170 22.51 -18.55 -14.91
CA TYR A 170 21.94 -17.34 -14.31
C TYR A 170 22.84 -16.81 -13.19
N VAL A 171 22.89 -15.48 -13.08
CA VAL A 171 23.70 -14.75 -12.08
C VAL A 171 22.80 -13.86 -11.22
N CYS A 172 23.02 -13.86 -9.91
CA CYS A 172 22.28 -13.01 -8.98
C CYS A 172 22.78 -11.56 -9.07
N LYS A 173 21.93 -10.61 -9.47
CA LYS A 173 22.27 -9.17 -9.61
C LYS A 173 21.15 -8.26 -9.10
N GLY A 174 21.53 -7.03 -8.70
CA GLY A 174 20.65 -6.02 -8.10
C GLY A 174 20.11 -4.97 -9.07
N TYR A 175 19.37 -5.38 -10.10
CA TYR A 175 18.73 -4.46 -11.07
C TYR A 175 17.20 -4.61 -11.13
N TRP A 176 16.62 -5.40 -10.23
CA TRP A 176 15.18 -5.64 -10.20
C TRP A 176 14.50 -4.59 -9.33
N GLU A 177 13.42 -3.98 -9.81
CA GLU A 177 12.58 -3.08 -9.00
C GLU A 177 11.94 -3.78 -7.80
N GLY A 178 11.82 -5.11 -7.86
CA GLY A 178 11.21 -5.95 -6.83
C GLY A 178 9.87 -6.55 -7.26
N PRO A 179 9.27 -7.43 -6.43
CA PRO A 179 8.02 -8.07 -6.77
C PRO A 179 6.88 -7.05 -6.90
N ASN A 180 5.87 -7.38 -7.73
CA ASN A 180 4.71 -6.53 -8.00
C ASN A 180 5.08 -5.09 -8.43
N PHE A 181 6.04 -4.94 -9.35
CA PHE A 181 6.53 -3.63 -9.83
C PHE A 181 7.13 -2.75 -8.71
N GLY A 182 7.84 -3.37 -7.78
CA GLY A 182 8.49 -2.68 -6.65
C GLY A 182 7.54 -2.17 -5.56
N ILE A 183 6.25 -2.53 -5.60
CA ILE A 183 5.27 -2.13 -4.59
C ILE A 183 5.42 -2.94 -3.29
N THR A 184 5.70 -4.24 -3.42
CA THR A 184 5.94 -5.13 -2.27
C THR A 184 7.42 -5.15 -1.93
N SER A 185 7.84 -4.23 -1.07
CA SER A 185 9.21 -4.08 -0.62
C SER A 185 9.30 -3.50 0.79
N PHE A 186 10.48 -3.58 1.39
CA PHE A 186 10.79 -3.07 2.72
C PHE A 186 11.83 -1.95 2.67
N ASP A 187 11.90 -1.16 1.59
CA ASP A 187 12.95 -0.15 1.42
C ASP A 187 12.59 1.22 2.02
N ASN A 188 11.28 1.48 2.14
CA ASN A 188 10.73 2.71 2.69
C ASN A 188 9.65 2.38 3.71
N ILE A 189 9.44 3.25 4.69
CA ILE A 189 8.40 3.06 5.70
C ILE A 189 7.00 2.92 5.10
N GLY A 190 6.68 3.68 4.04
CA GLY A 190 5.38 3.62 3.36
C GLY A 190 5.12 2.28 2.66
N TYR A 191 6.08 1.79 1.88
CA TYR A 191 5.99 0.49 1.22
C TYR A 191 6.02 -0.67 2.22
N SER A 192 6.81 -0.55 3.30
CA SER A 192 6.84 -1.52 4.39
C SER A 192 5.48 -1.61 5.09
N MET A 193 4.84 -0.46 5.37
CA MET A 193 3.48 -0.42 5.93
C MET A 193 2.44 -1.04 5.00
N LEU A 194 2.52 -0.79 3.69
CA LEU A 194 1.62 -1.39 2.70
C LEU A 194 1.80 -2.90 2.62
N THR A 195 3.05 -3.37 2.59
CA THR A 195 3.39 -4.80 2.56
C THR A 195 2.93 -5.51 3.85
N VAL A 196 3.12 -4.90 5.01
CA VAL A 196 2.61 -5.39 6.30
C VAL A 196 1.08 -5.41 6.33
N PHE A 197 0.43 -4.37 5.81
CA PHE A 197 -1.02 -4.31 5.71
C PHE A 197 -1.56 -5.44 4.83
N GLN A 198 -0.96 -5.67 3.65
CA GLN A 198 -1.31 -6.79 2.77
C GLN A 198 -1.20 -8.14 3.52
N CYS A 199 -0.09 -8.35 4.24
CA CYS A 199 0.09 -9.55 5.06
C CYS A 199 -1.00 -9.74 6.14
N ILE A 200 -1.35 -8.67 6.87
CA ILE A 200 -2.38 -8.68 7.92
C ILE A 200 -3.76 -8.99 7.35
N THR A 201 -4.05 -8.55 6.11
CA THR A 201 -5.29 -8.89 5.41
C THR A 201 -5.34 -10.32 4.90
N MET A 202 -4.30 -11.13 5.13
CA MET A 202 -4.14 -12.51 4.67
C MET A 202 -4.15 -12.69 3.15
N GLU A 203 -3.82 -11.63 2.41
CA GLU A 203 -3.73 -11.66 0.96
C GLU A 203 -2.25 -11.68 0.58
N GLY A 204 -1.82 -12.59 -0.31
CA GLY A 204 -0.43 -12.65 -0.81
C GLY A 204 0.69 -12.89 0.22
N TRP A 205 0.38 -13.08 1.50
CA TRP A 205 1.37 -13.12 2.59
C TRP A 205 2.37 -14.28 2.46
N THR A 206 1.95 -15.41 1.90
CA THR A 206 2.80 -16.59 1.68
C THR A 206 3.90 -16.29 0.67
N ASP A 207 3.61 -15.48 -0.34
CA ASP A 207 4.57 -15.10 -1.38
C ASP A 207 5.61 -14.15 -0.82
N ILE A 208 5.19 -13.19 0.00
CA ILE A 208 6.08 -12.28 0.72
C ILE A 208 6.96 -13.07 1.70
N MET A 209 6.39 -13.98 2.48
CA MET A 209 7.15 -14.86 3.37
C MET A 209 8.17 -15.71 2.61
N SER A 210 7.78 -16.27 1.45
CA SER A 210 8.69 -17.06 0.62
C SER A 210 9.85 -16.23 0.07
N SER A 211 9.57 -14.98 -0.30
CA SER A 211 10.55 -14.02 -0.81
C SER A 211 11.51 -13.56 0.30
N VAL A 212 11.02 -13.36 1.52
CA VAL A 212 11.86 -13.06 2.69
C VAL A 212 12.71 -14.28 3.09
N SER A 213 12.13 -15.48 3.03
CA SER A 213 12.85 -16.71 3.33
C SER A 213 14.00 -16.94 2.35
N SER A 214 13.81 -16.61 1.07
CA SER A 214 14.86 -16.72 0.05
C SER A 214 16.03 -15.73 0.25
N LEU A 215 15.80 -14.64 0.99
CA LEU A 215 16.79 -13.64 1.37
C LEU A 215 17.58 -13.98 2.64
N THR A 216 17.26 -15.08 3.33
CA THR A 216 17.91 -15.44 4.61
C THR A 216 19.43 -15.41 4.42
N PHE A 217 20.09 -14.43 5.05
CA PHE A 217 21.51 -14.15 4.92
C PHE A 217 22.32 -15.10 5.82
N SER A 218 23.37 -15.71 5.29
CA SER A 218 24.31 -16.50 6.09
C SER A 218 25.17 -15.55 6.90
N LEU A 219 25.28 -15.79 8.21
CA LEU A 219 26.54 -15.52 8.90
C LEU A 219 27.56 -16.52 8.35
N SER A 220 28.18 -16.20 7.23
CA SER A 220 29.45 -16.80 6.84
C SER A 220 30.40 -15.73 6.34
N GLN A 221 31.03 -15.08 7.32
CA GLN A 221 32.46 -14.75 7.30
C GLN A 221 32.92 -13.69 6.28
N SER A 222 32.75 -12.41 6.61
CA SER A 222 33.70 -11.37 6.17
C SER A 222 34.85 -11.25 7.17
N SER A 223 35.78 -12.19 7.11
CA SER A 223 37.14 -11.97 7.66
C SER A 223 38.25 -12.30 6.65
N SER A 224 37.97 -12.23 5.34
CA SER A 224 39.04 -12.22 4.32
C SER A 224 38.61 -11.65 2.97
N ALA A 225 38.42 -10.33 2.88
CA ALA A 225 38.49 -9.62 1.60
C ALA A 225 38.87 -8.15 1.79
N LEU A 226 39.98 -7.89 2.49
CA LEU A 226 40.70 -6.62 2.36
C LEU A 226 41.88 -6.84 1.41
N SER A 227 41.59 -6.92 0.12
CA SER A 227 42.48 -6.59 -1.02
C SER A 227 41.62 -6.85 -2.25
N SER A 228 41.19 -5.90 -3.05
CA SER A 228 41.92 -4.77 -3.64
C SER A 228 40.92 -3.94 -4.45
N THR A 229 40.96 -2.62 -4.32
CA THR A 229 40.35 -1.64 -5.26
C THR A 229 41.43 -1.13 -6.24
N PRO A 230 41.16 -0.34 -7.31
CA PRO A 230 39.96 -0.06 -8.17
C PRO A 230 40.36 -0.05 -9.71
N PRO A 231 39.68 0.55 -10.74
CA PRO A 231 38.56 1.52 -10.71
C PRO A 231 37.44 1.51 -11.81
N HIS A 232 36.40 2.31 -11.50
CA HIS A 232 35.25 2.81 -12.29
C HIS A 232 34.09 1.80 -12.48
N SER A 233 32.86 2.04 -12.03
CA SER A 233 32.02 3.24 -12.11
C SER A 233 31.00 3.34 -10.96
N HIS A 234 30.46 4.55 -10.79
CA HIS A 234 29.72 5.04 -9.64
C HIS A 234 28.31 4.45 -9.46
N TYR A 235 28.07 3.77 -8.34
CA TYR A 235 26.88 3.99 -7.51
C TYR A 235 27.32 3.95 -6.05
N SER A 236 27.07 5.06 -5.37
CA SER A 236 27.58 5.37 -4.05
C SER A 236 27.02 4.42 -2.99
N SER A 237 27.94 3.79 -2.24
CA SER A 237 27.86 3.48 -0.82
C SER A 237 26.46 3.34 -0.18
N MET A 238 26.08 2.09 0.11
CA MET A 238 25.36 1.79 1.34
C MET A 238 26.04 0.60 2.00
N PRO A 239 26.86 0.81 3.06
CA PRO A 239 27.34 -0.28 3.87
C PRO A 239 26.20 -0.63 4.84
N LEU A 240 25.28 -1.51 4.44
CA LEU A 240 24.36 -2.10 5.41
C LEU A 240 25.06 -3.28 6.10
N GLN A 241 26.04 -2.94 6.93
CA GLN A 241 26.52 -3.83 7.97
C GLN A 241 25.48 -3.81 9.10
N THR A 242 24.43 -4.61 8.96
CA THR A 242 23.65 -5.07 10.12
C THR A 242 23.85 -6.58 10.21
N ASP A 243 24.84 -6.98 11.02
CA ASP A 243 25.15 -8.37 11.37
C ASP A 243 24.02 -8.99 12.21
N PHE A 244 22.87 -9.24 11.59
CA PHE A 244 21.78 -9.98 12.18
C PHE A 244 21.41 -11.16 11.28
N ALA A 245 22.19 -12.25 11.29
CA ALA A 245 21.71 -13.49 10.68
C ALA A 245 20.59 -14.07 11.55
N PHE A 246 19.38 -13.72 11.18
CA PHE A 246 18.17 -14.35 11.67
C PHE A 246 17.74 -15.40 10.65
N GLY A 247 17.93 -16.67 11.01
CA GLY A 247 17.56 -17.80 10.15
C GLY A 247 16.05 -17.88 9.91
N ASN A 248 15.62 -18.85 9.09
CA ASN A 248 14.22 -19.12 8.72
C ASN A 248 13.23 -19.14 9.93
N ARG A 249 13.72 -19.41 11.14
CA ARG A 249 12.93 -19.34 12.39
C ARG A 249 12.44 -17.93 12.73
N PHE A 250 13.26 -16.89 12.56
CA PHE A 250 12.84 -15.52 12.84
C PHE A 250 11.77 -15.06 11.85
N ASN A 251 12.00 -15.31 10.56
CA ASN A 251 11.02 -15.03 9.51
C ASN A 251 9.69 -15.69 9.87
N PHE A 252 9.72 -16.97 10.26
CA PHE A 252 8.53 -17.68 10.72
C PHE A 252 7.85 -17.00 11.91
N TYR A 253 8.57 -16.59 12.96
CA TYR A 253 7.97 -15.89 14.10
C TYR A 253 7.40 -14.53 13.73
N TYR A 254 8.11 -13.75 12.91
CA TYR A 254 7.66 -12.44 12.42
C TYR A 254 6.33 -12.55 11.66
N PHE A 255 6.26 -13.46 10.68
CA PHE A 255 5.03 -13.70 9.90
C PHE A 255 3.93 -14.35 10.74
N LEU A 256 4.27 -15.25 11.67
CA LEU A 256 3.28 -15.85 12.59
C LEU A 256 2.63 -14.77 13.47
N THR A 257 3.42 -13.85 14.04
CA THR A 257 2.90 -12.73 14.82
C THR A 257 2.01 -11.83 13.96
N LEU A 258 2.42 -11.51 12.73
CA LEU A 258 1.59 -10.76 11.77
C LEU A 258 0.24 -11.42 11.51
N ILE A 259 0.24 -12.73 11.23
CA ILE A 259 -0.97 -13.48 10.89
C ILE A 259 -1.89 -13.61 12.09
N VAL A 260 -1.36 -13.86 13.29
CA VAL A 260 -2.17 -13.94 14.51
C VAL A 260 -2.82 -12.59 14.82
N VAL A 261 -2.06 -11.50 14.73
CA VAL A 261 -2.58 -10.13 14.92
C VAL A 261 -3.63 -9.80 13.86
N GLY A 262 -3.38 -10.13 12.59
CA GLY A 262 -4.32 -9.89 11.49
C GLY A 262 -5.59 -10.73 11.56
N SER A 263 -5.47 -12.00 11.94
CA SER A 263 -6.62 -12.89 12.20
C SER A 263 -7.49 -12.34 13.31
N PHE A 264 -6.88 -11.96 14.43
CA PHE A 264 -7.58 -11.37 15.56
C PHE A 264 -8.30 -10.08 15.14
N PHE A 265 -7.64 -9.22 14.39
CA PHE A 265 -8.27 -8.00 13.88
C PHE A 265 -9.45 -8.29 12.95
N MET A 266 -9.28 -9.15 11.95
CA MET A 266 -10.34 -9.51 10.99
C MET A 266 -11.55 -10.12 11.70
N LEU A 267 -11.31 -11.00 12.68
CA LEU A 267 -12.37 -11.58 13.49
C LEU A 267 -13.09 -10.51 14.33
N ASN A 268 -12.37 -9.61 14.99
CA ASN A 268 -12.99 -8.53 15.77
C ASN A 268 -13.73 -7.52 14.89
N LEU A 269 -13.28 -7.29 13.65
CA LEU A 269 -14.00 -6.45 12.69
C LEU A 269 -15.32 -7.09 12.27
N VAL A 270 -15.31 -8.40 11.93
CA VAL A 270 -16.52 -9.14 11.57
C VAL A 270 -17.49 -9.20 12.76
N LEU A 271 -17.01 -9.55 13.95
CA LEU A 271 -17.83 -9.60 15.16
C LEU A 271 -18.35 -8.21 15.55
N GLY A 272 -17.51 -7.18 15.44
CA GLY A 272 -17.89 -5.80 15.70
C GLY A 272 -19.04 -5.34 14.79
N VAL A 273 -18.99 -5.68 13.50
CA VAL A 273 -20.06 -5.38 12.54
C VAL A 273 -21.32 -6.22 12.80
N LEU A 274 -21.20 -7.47 13.23
CA LEU A 274 -22.35 -8.33 13.54
C LEU A 274 -23.03 -7.99 14.88
N SER A 275 -22.29 -7.39 15.82
CA SER A 275 -22.77 -7.07 17.17
C SER A 275 -23.40 -5.68 17.31
N GLY A 276 -23.24 -4.80 16.31
CA GLY A 276 -23.76 -3.42 16.28
C GLY A 276 -25.00 -3.28 15.40
#